data_AF-A0A1T5GK52-F1
#
_entry.id   AF-A0A1T5GK52-F1
#
_cell.length_a   1.000
_cell.length_b   1.000
_cell.length_c   1.000
_cell.angle_alpha   90.00
_cell.angle_beta   90.00
_cell.angle_gamma   90.00
#
_symmetry.space_group_name_H-M   'P 1'
#
loop_
_entity.id
_entity.type
_entity.pdbx_description
1 polymer ?
#
loop_
_entity_poly.entity_id
_entity_poly.type
_entity_poly.pdbx_seq_one_letter_code
_entity_poly.pdbx_strand_id
1 'polypeptide(L)'
;HLDHIIPWHTGGPTTTDNAAGLCEACNHTKETPGWKARPSPAAELGNGRRSRHTLELTTPTGHSYHSTAPPLPGTPLRPSATSLHRRKLRYVAMAPKHARLGAAAAA
;
A
#
# COMPACT_ATOMS: atom_id res chain seq x y z
N HIS A 1 6.79 11.38 17.08
CA HIS A 1 6.92 12.79 16.63
C HIS A 1 6.08 12.96 15.37
N LEU A 2 5.40 14.10 15.21
CA LEU A 2 4.65 14.42 13.99
C LEU A 2 5.19 15.74 13.46
N ASP A 3 5.60 15.74 12.20
CA ASP A 3 6.18 16.92 11.56
C ASP A 3 5.83 17.00 10.08
N HIS A 4 6.30 18.03 9.40
CA HIS A 4 6.05 18.26 8.00
C HIS A 4 6.97 17.40 7.11
N ILE A 5 6.43 16.86 6.01
CA ILE A 5 7.21 16.20 4.95
C ILE A 5 8.07 17.26 4.26
N ILE A 6 7.44 18.34 3.77
CA ILE A 6 8.09 19.55 3.29
C ILE A 6 8.19 20.51 4.48
N PRO A 7 9.41 20.87 4.96
CA PRO A 7 9.57 21.65 6.17
C PRO A 7 8.84 23.00 6.12
N TRP A 8 8.15 23.35 7.21
CA TRP A 8 7.42 24.61 7.34
C TRP A 8 8.32 25.83 7.07
N HIS A 9 9.56 25.80 7.59
CA HIS A 9 10.51 26.91 7.42
C HIS A 9 11.01 27.10 5.97
N THR A 10 10.71 26.15 5.07
CA THR A 10 10.96 26.27 3.62
C THR A 10 9.68 26.52 2.81
N GLY A 11 8.57 26.86 3.48
CA GLY A 11 7.28 27.13 2.84
C GLY A 11 6.37 25.90 2.70
N GLY A 12 6.66 24.80 3.41
CA GLY A 12 5.77 23.65 3.46
C GLY A 12 4.44 23.98 4.13
N PRO A 13 3.28 23.66 3.53
CA PRO A 13 1.99 24.01 4.09
C PRO A 13 1.64 23.10 5.26
N THR A 14 0.97 23.64 6.28
CA THR A 14 0.47 22.83 7.40
C THR A 14 -0.84 22.15 7.00
N THR A 15 -0.72 20.94 6.47
CA THR A 15 -1.86 20.10 6.03
C THR A 15 -1.65 18.66 6.45
N THR A 16 -2.75 17.89 6.48
CA THR A 16 -2.68 16.44 6.73
C THR A 16 -1.90 15.69 5.66
N ASP A 17 -1.96 16.17 4.41
CA ASP A 17 -1.22 15.59 3.29
C ASP A 17 0.30 15.86 3.39
N ASN A 18 0.71 16.93 4.09
CA ASN A 18 2.11 17.25 4.37
C ASN A 18 2.58 16.72 5.75
N ALA A 19 1.81 15.90 6.46
CA ALA A 19 2.21 15.38 7.77
C ALA A 19 2.96 14.04 7.67
N ALA A 20 3.99 13.85 8.48
CA ALA A 20 4.73 12.60 8.63
C ALA A 20 4.91 12.24 10.12
N GLY A 21 4.60 10.99 10.45
CA GLY A 21 4.90 10.40 11.75
C GLY A 21 6.27 9.73 11.74
N LEU A 22 7.30 10.41 12.25
CA LEU A 22 8.66 9.89 12.36
C LEU A 22 9.10 9.87 13.83
N CYS A 23 10.21 9.21 14.15
CA CYS A 23 10.92 9.52 15.38
C CYS A 23 11.72 10.82 15.20
N GLU A 24 12.16 11.42 16.30
CA GLU A 24 12.92 12.69 16.29
C GLU A 24 14.23 12.59 15.47
N ALA A 25 15.02 11.52 15.67
CA ALA A 25 16.26 11.31 14.92
C ALA A 25 16.03 11.20 13.40
N CYS A 26 15.00 10.47 12.98
CA CYS A 26 14.63 10.37 11.56
C CYS A 26 14.15 11.71 11.00
N ASN A 27 13.43 12.50 11.81
CA ASN A 27 12.99 13.84 11.42
C ASN A 27 14.17 14.78 11.17
N HIS A 28 15.13 14.82 12.10
CA HIS A 28 16.34 15.61 11.92
C HIS A 28 17.15 15.13 10.72
N THR A 29 17.27 13.81 10.52
CA THR A 29 18.02 13.26 9.39
C THR A 29 17.44 13.70 8.05
N LYS A 30 16.10 13.63 7.86
CA LYS A 30 15.46 14.02 6.59
C LYS A 30 15.60 15.50 6.24
N GLU A 31 15.92 16.34 7.22
CA GLU A 31 16.09 17.79 7.06
C GLU A 31 17.55 18.18 6.79
N THR A 32 18.50 17.24 6.90
CA THR A 32 19.89 17.52 6.58
C THR A 32 20.10 17.75 5.07
N PRO A 33 21.10 18.56 4.67
CA PRO A 33 21.36 18.86 3.27
C PRO A 33 21.50 17.62 2.39
N GLY A 34 20.92 17.68 1.18
CA GLY A 34 20.94 16.58 0.22
C GLY A 34 19.79 15.58 0.36
N TRP A 35 19.11 15.55 1.51
CA TRP A 35 17.84 14.83 1.64
C TRP A 35 16.69 15.60 1.01
N LYS A 36 15.75 14.88 0.42
CA LYS A 36 14.49 15.44 -0.10
C LYS A 36 13.34 14.55 0.35
N ALA A 37 12.28 15.16 0.85
CA ALA A 37 11.05 14.45 1.22
C ALA A 37 9.86 15.10 0.51
N ARG A 38 8.98 14.28 -0.07
CA ARG A 38 7.78 14.77 -0.77
C ARG A 38 6.58 13.87 -0.49
N PRO A 39 5.36 14.44 -0.35
CA PRO A 39 4.16 13.64 -0.36
C PRO A 39 3.96 13.05 -1.75
N SER A 40 3.61 11.77 -1.83
CA SER A 40 3.18 11.16 -3.08
C SER A 40 1.82 11.74 -3.47
N PRO A 41 1.57 12.04 -4.77
CA PRO A 41 0.28 12.55 -5.21
C PRO A 41 -0.86 11.65 -4.76
N ALA A 42 -1.86 12.23 -4.10
CA ALA A 42 -3.08 11.50 -3.77
C ALA A 42 -3.84 11.20 -5.08
N ALA A 43 -3.93 9.92 -5.45
CA ALA A 43 -4.74 9.49 -6.58
C ALA A 43 -6.13 9.05 -6.09
N GLU A 44 -7.19 9.58 -6.69
CA GLU A 44 -8.53 9.00 -6.54
C GLU A 44 -8.54 7.63 -7.22
N LEU A 45 -8.72 6.58 -6.41
CA LEU A 45 -9.07 5.26 -6.89
C LEU A 45 -10.52 5.37 -7.41
N GLY A 46 -10.81 4.83 -8.60
CA GLY A 46 -12.11 4.94 -9.31
C GLY A 46 -13.36 4.35 -8.62
N ASN A 47 -13.32 4.25 -7.29
CA ASN A 47 -14.36 3.83 -6.36
C ASN A 47 -14.58 4.88 -5.25
N GLY A 48 -14.16 6.13 -5.48
CA GLY A 48 -14.31 7.24 -4.52
C GLY A 48 -13.40 7.13 -3.29
N ARG A 49 -12.30 6.37 -3.37
CA ARG A 49 -11.31 6.25 -2.29
C ARG A 49 -10.01 6.92 -2.72
N ARG A 50 -9.34 7.61 -1.81
CA ARG A 50 -8.00 8.13 -2.05
C ARG A 50 -6.94 7.03 -1.95
N SER A 51 -5.82 7.20 -2.65
CA SER A 51 -4.63 6.39 -2.47
C SER A 51 -4.13 6.49 -1.03
N ARG A 52 -3.45 5.44 -0.57
CA ARG A 52 -2.90 5.42 0.78
C ARG A 52 -1.81 6.48 0.91
N HIS A 53 -1.83 7.23 2.02
CA HIS A 53 -0.80 8.21 2.33
C HIS A 53 0.59 7.57 2.19
N THR A 54 1.40 8.18 1.34
CA THR A 54 2.73 7.71 0.97
C THR A 54 3.63 8.91 0.85
N LEU A 55 4.83 8.80 1.38
CA LEU A 55 5.88 9.81 1.24
C LEU A 55 7.07 9.18 0.50
N GLU A 56 7.71 9.98 -0.34
CA GLU A 56 8.96 9.63 -1.02
C GLU A 56 10.11 10.34 -0.33
N LEU A 57 11.15 9.60 0.03
CA LEU A 57 12.43 10.13 0.49
C LEU A 57 13.51 9.86 -0.55
N THR A 58 14.22 10.91 -0.96
CA THR A 58 15.45 10.79 -1.73
C THR A 58 16.65 11.03 -0.81
N THR A 59 17.58 10.09 -0.77
CA THR A 59 18.83 10.22 -0.02
C THR A 59 19.80 11.17 -0.73
N PRO A 60 20.85 11.67 -0.04
CA PRO A 60 21.90 12.46 -0.66
C PRO A 60 22.64 11.75 -1.80
N THR A 61 22.66 10.40 -1.78
CA THR A 61 23.24 9.57 -2.84
C THR A 61 22.31 9.36 -4.04
N GLY A 62 21.09 9.92 -4.01
CA GLY A 62 20.13 9.85 -5.10
C GLY A 62 19.20 8.63 -5.09
N HIS A 63 19.21 7.80 -4.05
CA HIS A 63 18.26 6.70 -3.93
C HIS A 63 16.91 7.20 -3.44
N SER A 64 15.83 6.82 -4.14
CA SER A 64 14.46 7.11 -3.71
C SER A 64 13.82 5.90 -3.03
N TYR A 65 13.17 6.16 -1.90
CA TYR A 65 12.42 5.20 -1.11
C TYR A 65 11.00 5.69 -0.92
N HIS A 66 10.04 4.75 -0.91
CA HIS A 66 8.64 5.05 -0.63
C HIS A 66 8.26 4.47 0.72
N SER A 67 7.69 5.30 1.60
CA SER A 67 7.09 4.88 2.85
C SER A 67 5.59 5.10 2.77
N THR A 68 4.86 4.00 2.69
CA THR A 68 3.40 3.99 2.63
C THR A 68 2.87 3.67 4.02
N ALA A 69 1.93 4.49 4.51
CA ALA A 69 1.32 4.29 5.82
C ALA A 69 0.77 2.85 5.95
N PRO A 70 0.69 2.26 7.14
CA PRO A 70 0.05 0.96 7.29
C PRO A 70 -1.45 1.05 6.92
N PRO A 71 -2.08 -0.08 6.56
CA PRO A 71 -3.53 -0.14 6.47
C PRO A 71 -4.20 0.28 7.78
N LEU A 72 -5.35 0.95 7.67
CA LEU A 72 -6.17 1.24 8.84
C LEU A 72 -6.55 -0.08 9.53
N PRO A 73 -6.64 -0.11 10.86
CA PRO A 73 -7.13 -1.28 11.60
C PRO A 73 -8.43 -1.81 11.00
N GLY A 74 -8.55 -3.13 10.85
CA GLY A 74 -9.70 -3.77 10.22
C GLY A 74 -9.69 -3.79 8.68
N THR A 75 -8.72 -3.16 8.01
CA THR A 75 -8.55 -3.33 6.56
C THR A 75 -8.15 -4.78 6.26
N PRO A 76 -8.92 -5.53 5.45
CA PRO A 76 -8.53 -6.90 5.10
C PRO A 76 -7.20 -6.86 4.34
N LEU A 77 -6.22 -7.63 4.82
CA LEU A 77 -4.96 -7.81 4.10
C LEU A 77 -5.28 -8.39 2.73
N ARG A 78 -4.72 -7.79 1.67
CA ARG A 78 -4.81 -8.39 0.34
C ARG A 78 -4.17 -9.78 0.42
N PRO A 79 -4.89 -10.86 0.07
CA PRO A 79 -4.28 -12.18 0.05
C PRO A 79 -3.13 -12.17 -0.95
N SER A 80 -1.98 -12.69 -0.54
CA SER A 80 -0.85 -12.88 -1.45
C SER A 80 -1.26 -13.80 -2.61
N ALA A 81 -0.54 -13.73 -3.73
CA ALA A 81 -0.76 -14.62 -4.87
C ALA A 81 -0.74 -16.11 -4.44
N THR A 82 0.15 -16.46 -3.50
CA THR A 82 0.23 -17.78 -2.88
C THR A 82 -1.05 -18.16 -2.13
N SER A 83 -1.65 -17.21 -1.38
CA SER A 83 -2.91 -17.41 -0.67
C SER A 83 -4.08 -17.65 -1.64
N LEU A 84 -4.12 -16.94 -2.77
CA LEU A 84 -5.15 -17.12 -3.80
C LEU A 84 -5.02 -18.48 -4.49
N HIS A 85 -3.79 -18.89 -4.82
CA HIS A 85 -3.52 -20.19 -5.43
C HIS A 85 -3.97 -21.34 -4.52
N ARG A 86 -3.63 -21.30 -3.22
CA ARG A 86 -4.05 -22.31 -2.25
C ARG A 86 -5.57 -22.38 -2.09
N ARG A 87 -6.26 -21.24 -2.09
CA ARG A 87 -7.72 -21.17 -2.04
C ARG A 87 -8.35 -21.77 -3.30
N LYS A 88 -7.80 -21.49 -4.48
CA LYS A 88 -8.24 -22.07 -5.76
C LYS A 88 -8.09 -23.59 -5.77
N LEU A 89 -6.95 -24.12 -5.33
CA LEU A 89 -6.74 -25.57 -5.22
C LEU A 89 -7.75 -26.25 -4.28
N ARG A 90 -8.03 -25.64 -3.12
CA ARG A 90 -9.06 -26.15 -2.19
C ARG A 90 -10.45 -26.13 -2.81
N TYR A 91 -10.82 -25.05 -3.49
CA TYR A 91 -12.11 -24.96 -4.17
C TYR A 91 -12.27 -26.04 -5.24
N VAL A 92 -11.23 -26.28 -6.05
CA VAL A 92 -11.23 -27.36 -7.07
C VAL A 92 -11.29 -28.74 -6.43
N ALA A 93 -10.58 -28.96 -5.32
CA ALA A 93 -10.64 -30.24 -4.59
C ALA A 93 -12.00 -30.50 -3.93
N MET A 94 -12.69 -29.43 -3.51
CA MET A 94 -14.03 -29.49 -2.91
C MET A 94 -15.16 -29.40 -3.95
N ALA A 95 -14.84 -29.13 -5.22
CA ALA A 95 -15.83 -29.09 -6.28
C ALA A 95 -16.39 -30.51 -6.48
N PRO A 96 -17.71 -30.73 -6.35
CA PRO A 96 -18.29 -32.04 -6.53
C PRO A 96 -18.00 -32.51 -7.96
N LYS A 97 -17.43 -33.72 -8.06
CA LYS A 97 -17.28 -34.42 -9.33
C LYS A 97 -18.69 -34.80 -9.77
N HIS A 98 -19.38 -33.93 -10.50
CA HIS A 98 -20.59 -34.35 -11.20
C HIS A 98 -20.17 -35.32 -12.30
N ALA A 99 -20.10 -36.60 -11.92
CA ALA A 99 -19.90 -37.70 -12.83
C ALA A 99 -21.09 -37.73 -13.78
N ARG A 100 -20.78 -37.59 -15.06
CA ARG A 100 -21.68 -37.79 -16.20
C ARG A 100 -22.45 -39.10 -15.99
N LEU A 101 -23.76 -39.02 -15.81
CA LEU A 101 -24.65 -40.13 -16.18
C LEU A 101 -24.64 -40.17 -17.71
N GLY A 102 -23.76 -41.03 -18.24
CA GLY A 102 -23.71 -41.35 -19.66
C GLY A 102 -24.98 -42.08 -20.07
N ALA A 103 -25.53 -41.64 -21.20
CA ALA A 103 -26.56 -42.35 -21.94
C ALA A 103 -26.10 -43.79 -22.30
N ALA A 104 -26.95 -44.76 -22.04
CA ALA A 104 -27.00 -46.08 -22.70
C ALA A 104 -28.41 -46.63 -22.43
N ALA A 105 -29.10 -47.34 -23.31
CA ALA A 105 -29.12 -47.56 -24.75
C ALA A 105 -30.46 -48.28 -24.98
N ALA A 106 -31.01 -48.16 -26.18
CA ALA A 106 -32.32 -48.68 -26.58
C ALA A 106 -32.59 -50.15 -26.23
N ALA A 107 -33.87 -50.46 -25.98
CA ALA A 107 -34.55 -51.69 -26.37
C ALA A 107 -36.03 -51.38 -26.59
#